data_AF-A0A848MWK0-F1
#
_entry.id   AF-A0A848MWK0-F1
#
_cell.length_a   1.000
_cell.length_b   1.000
_cell.length_c   1.000
_cell.angle_alpha   90.00
_cell.angle_beta   90.00
_cell.angle_gamma   90.00
#
_symmetry.space_group_name_H-M   'P 1'
#
loop_
_entity.id
_entity.type
_entity.pdbx_description
1 polymer ?
#
loop_
_entity_poly.entity_id
_entity_poly.type
_entity_poly.pdbx_seq_one_letter_code
_entity_poly.pdbx_strand_id
1 'polypeptide(L)' 'MWLRDITYITLKEGTLYLSIFIDICTRKIVGWSMSPRMKGQLVVDSFLQAFEKEQPGPGVIIHTD' A
#
# COMPACT_ATOMS: atom_id res chain seq x y z
N MET A 1 -5.26 -11.32 6.22
CA MET A 1 -3.86 -10.87 6.40
C MET A 1 -3.48 -10.06 5.18
N TRP A 2 -2.91 -8.88 5.39
CA TRP A 2 -2.45 -8.02 4.30
C TRP A 2 -0.92 -7.98 4.24
N LEU A 3 -0.39 -7.92 3.04
CA LEU A 3 1.03 -7.70 2.77
C LEU A 3 1.23 -6.28 2.29
N ARG A 4 2.23 -5.58 2.85
CA ARG A 4 2.67 -4.25 2.41
C ARG A 4 4.01 -4.35 1.72
N ASP A 5 4.15 -3.66 0.60
CA ASP A 5 5.43 -3.44 -0.06
C ASP A 5 5.54 -2.01 -0.60
N ILE A 6 6.77 -1.53 -0.78
CA ILE A 6 7.06 -0.27 -1.47
C ILE A 6 7.97 -0.57 -2.65
N THR A 7 7.52 -0.21 -3.84
CA THR A 7 8.30 -0.35 -5.06
C THR A 7 8.52 1.00 -5.74
N TYR A 8 9.39 1.04 -6.73
CA TYR A 8 9.68 2.23 -7.53
C TYR A 8 9.31 2.00 -9.00
N ILE A 9 8.72 3.00 -9.62
CA ILE A 9 8.35 3.03 -11.03
C ILE A 9 9.16 4.14 -11.70
N THR A 10 10.06 3.74 -12.61
CA THR A 10 10.87 4.68 -13.38
C THR A 10 10.08 5.20 -14.58
N LEU A 11 9.90 6.51 -14.64
CA LEU A 11 9.32 7.26 -15.76
C LEU A 11 10.41 8.08 -16.46
N LYS A 12 10.08 8.71 -17.59
CA LYS A 12 11.03 9.57 -18.33
C LYS A 12 11.39 10.82 -17.54
N GLU A 13 10.45 11.32 -16.74
CA GLU A 13 10.53 12.57 -15.99
C GLU A 13 11.05 12.36 -14.55
N GLY A 14 11.27 11.12 -14.13
CA GLY A 14 11.73 10.79 -12.78
C GLY A 14 11.21 9.44 -12.28
N THR A 15 11.40 9.17 -10.99
CA THR A 15 10.94 7.93 -10.34
C THR A 15 9.78 8.21 -9.40
N LEU A 16 8.73 7.39 -9.46
CA LEU A 16 7.64 7.38 -8.49
C LEU A 16 7.82 6.23 -7.51
N TYR A 17 7.59 6.50 -6.23
CA TYR A 17 7.47 5.47 -5.20
C TYR A 17 6.01 5.09 -5.07
N LEU A 18 5.73 3.79 -5.00
CA LEU A 18 4.40 3.21 -4.91
C LEU A 18 4.34 2.31 -3.67
N SER A 19 3.46 2.66 -2.73
CA SER A 19 3.11 1.82 -1.58
C SER A 19 1.83 1.05 -1.92
N ILE A 20 1.82 -0.27 -1.65
CA ILE A 20 0.68 -1.14 -1.94
C ILE A 20 0.38 -2.03 -0.73
N PHE A 21 -0.91 -2.20 -0.44
CA PHE A 21 -1.44 -3.25 0.43
C PHE A 21 -2.20 -4.29 -0.41
N ILE A 22 -1.84 -5.56 -0.25
CA ILE A 22 -2.47 -6.69 -0.93
C ILE A 22 -3.09 -7.63 0.11
N ASP A 23 -4.33 -8.03 -0.10
CA ASP A 23 -4.93 -9.13 0.64
C ASP A 23 -4.41 -10.47 0.10
N ILE A 24 -3.73 -11.25 0.95
CA ILE A 24 -3.03 -12.48 0.53
C ILE A 24 -4.00 -13.58 0.11
N CYS A 25 -5.20 -13.63 0.72
CA CYS A 25 -6.20 -14.65 0.46
C CYS A 25 -6.85 -14.44 -0.93
N THR A 26 -7.15 -13.19 -1.26
CA THR A 26 -7.88 -12.82 -2.48
C THR A 26 -7.00 -12.31 -3.61
N ARG A 27 -5.73 -11.98 -3.31
CA ARG A 27 -4.79 -11.27 -4.19
C ARG A 27 -5.27 -9.87 -4.62
N LYS A 28 -6.28 -9.33 -3.95
CA LYS A 28 -6.83 -8.01 -4.23
C LYS A 28 -5.87 -6.92 -3.73
N ILE A 29 -5.65 -5.90 -4.55
CA ILE A 29 -5.06 -4.65 -4.08
C ILE A 29 -6.13 -3.91 -3.28
N VAL A 30 -5.92 -3.83 -1.98
CA VAL A 30 -6.87 -3.22 -1.04
C VAL A 30 -6.61 -1.73 -0.86
N GLY A 31 -5.36 -1.29 -0.95
CA GLY A 31 -5.01 0.13 -0.97
C GLY A 31 -3.65 0.40 -1.58
N TRP A 32 -3.45 1.60 -2.08
CA TRP A 32 -2.22 2.05 -2.72
C TRP A 32 -2.07 3.58 -2.66
N SER A 33 -0.84 4.05 -2.75
CA SER A 33 -0.52 5.49 -2.88
C SER A 33 0.80 5.65 -3.62
N MET A 34 0.94 6.73 -4.40
CA MET A 34 2.15 7.02 -5.17
C MET A 34 2.64 8.45 -4.93
N SER A 35 3.96 8.64 -4.93
CA SER A 35 4.58 9.96 -4.77
C SER A 35 5.97 10.01 -5.41
N PRO A 36 6.42 11.15 -5.94
CA PRO A 36 7.81 11.32 -6.38
C PRO A 36 8.81 11.33 -5.21
N ARG A 37 8.36 11.26 -3.95
CA ARG A 37 9.23 11.23 -2.76
C ARG A 37 8.86 10.06 -1.85
N MET A 38 9.86 9.28 -1.44
CA MET A 38 9.69 8.22 -0.44
C MET A 38 9.52 8.85 0.96
N LYS A 39 8.28 8.95 1.43
CA LYS A 39 7.92 9.49 2.75
C LYS A 39 6.96 8.53 3.46
N GLY A 40 6.97 8.54 4.80
CA GLY A 40 6.04 7.73 5.60
C GLY A 40 4.56 7.98 5.26
N GLN A 41 4.21 9.19 4.82
CA GLN A 41 2.85 9.53 4.39
C GLN A 41 2.34 8.61 3.27
N LEU A 42 3.22 8.15 2.39
CA LEU A 42 2.87 7.22 1.31
C LEU A 42 2.24 5.93 1.85
N VAL A 43 2.82 5.40 2.93
CA VAL A 43 2.31 4.19 3.59
C VAL A 43 1.00 4.50 4.31
N VAL A 44 0.94 5.60 5.05
CA VAL A 44 -0.26 6.03 5.78
C VAL A 44 -1.45 6.17 4.83
N ASP A 45 -1.27 6.86 3.69
CA ASP A 45 -2.32 7.08 2.71
C ASP A 45 -2.82 5.76 2.12
N SER A 46 -1.90 4.87 1.72
CA SER A 46 -2.26 3.56 1.18
C SER A 46 -2.96 2.66 2.20
N PHE A 47 -2.57 2.76 3.48
CA PHE A 47 -3.19 2.02 4.57
C PHE A 47 -4.60 2.53 4.88
N LEU A 48 -4.78 3.84 5.02
CA LEU A 48 -6.09 4.44 5.28
C LEU A 48 -7.06 4.11 4.15
N GLN A 49 -6.61 4.23 2.90
CA GLN A 49 -7.41 3.80 1.74
C GLN A 49 -7.84 2.33 1.84
N ALA A 50 -6.92 1.43 2.21
CA ALA A 50 -7.25 0.00 2.38
C ALA A 50 -8.25 -0.22 3.51
N PHE A 51 -8.03 0.45 4.64
CA PHE A 51 -8.85 0.29 5.85
C PHE A 51 -10.28 0.80 5.63
N GLU A 52 -10.44 1.99 5.04
CA GLU A 52 -11.75 2.58 4.75
C GLU A 52 -12.54 1.76 3.72
N LYS A 53 -11.85 1.20 2.73
CA LYS A 53 -12.46 0.42 1.64
C LYS A 53 -12.89 -0.97 2.08
N GLU A 54 -12.02 -1.71 2.77
CA GLU A 54 -12.28 -3.10 3.13
C GLU A 54 -12.99 -3.24 4.48
N GLN A 55 -12.92 -2.23 5.35
CA GLN A 55 -13.49 -2.21 6.70
C GLN A 55 -13.24 -3.54 7.44
N PRO A 56 -11.97 -3.95 7.59
CA PRO A 56 -11.66 -5.27 8.10
C PRO A 56 -12.15 -5.42 9.54
N GLY A 57 -12.67 -6.61 9.86
CA GLY A 57 -13.01 -6.96 11.23
C GLY A 57 -11.79 -6.99 12.17
N PRO A 58 -12.01 -7.12 13.49
CA PRO A 58 -10.93 -7.23 14.46
C PRO A 58 -9.95 -8.36 14.12
N GLY A 59 -8.66 -8.12 14.36
CA GLY A 59 -7.61 -9.12 14.15
C GLY A 59 -6.98 -9.13 12.75
N VAL A 60 -7.13 -8.06 11.96
CA VAL A 60 -6.35 -7.92 10.72
C VAL A 60 -4.85 -7.90 11.06
N ILE A 61 -4.10 -8.80 10.44
CA ILE A 61 -2.63 -8.86 10.56
C ILE A 61 -2.04 -8.25 9.30
N ILE A 62 -1.12 -7.31 9.51
CA ILE A 62 -0.33 -6.67 8.45
C ILE A 62 1.09 -7.19 8.57
N HIS A 63 1.64 -7.65 7.45
CA HIS A 63 3.04 -7.99 7.33
C HIS A 63 3.71 -7.04 6.35
N THR A 64 4.89 -6.56 6.73
CA THR A 64 5.76 -5.71 5.93
C THR A 64 7.15 -6.32 5.95
N ASP A 65 7.78 -6.34 4.79
CA ASP A 65 9.24 -6.48 4.68
C ASP A 65 9.92 -5.16 5.07
#